data_AF-X1S6Y3-F1
#
_entry.id   AF-X1S6Y3-F1
#
_cell.length_a   1.000
_cell.length_b   1.000
_cell.length_c   1.000
_cell.angle_alpha   90.00
_cell.angle_beta   90.00
_cell.angle_gamma   90.00
#
_symmetry.space_group_name_H-M   'P 1'
#
loop_
_entity.id
_entity.type
_entity.pdbx_description
1 polymer ?
#
loop_
_entity_poly.entity_id
_entity_poly.type
_entity_poly.pdbx_seq_one_letter_code
_entity_poly.pdbx_strand_id
1 'polypeptide(L)'
;MKEITYLKAINEAVDEEMQRDPMVLIMGEDIRVWGAPLGEFKGLFEKYGAKRVLDTPISERAIIGAAIGAAATGLRPITHIMFAEFLGVCMSEIWGQRSLQTAQDRHAGFHTAVDASPLITVIESSDSNWSPEQAANITMDMLLTNPEIGGVFSHGGEAPGVVEGLRSIGRLTPLDDPDHIIVATNDIDTLVAQSVIDGTVDACGSHQQMI
;
A
#
# COMPACT_ATOMS: atom_id res chain seq x y z
N MET A 1 -26.74 -2.62 -33.24
CA MET A 1 -26.28 -3.43 -32.09
C MET A 1 -26.96 -4.78 -32.16
N LYS A 2 -26.23 -5.86 -31.88
CA LYS A 2 -26.80 -7.21 -31.73
C LYS A 2 -27.51 -7.27 -30.38
N GLU A 3 -28.68 -7.90 -30.32
CA GLU A 3 -29.42 -8.12 -29.07
C GLU A 3 -28.98 -9.46 -28.46
N ILE A 4 -28.36 -9.40 -27.29
CA ILE A 4 -27.83 -10.56 -26.55
C ILE A 4 -28.05 -10.38 -25.04
N THR A 5 -28.02 -11.49 -24.30
CA THR A 5 -28.08 -11.45 -22.83
C THR A 5 -26.77 -10.91 -22.24
N TYR A 6 -26.83 -10.36 -21.02
CA TYR A 6 -25.64 -9.93 -20.28
C TYR A 6 -24.61 -11.05 -20.13
N LEU A 7 -25.06 -12.26 -19.77
CA LEU A 7 -24.18 -13.45 -19.68
C LEU A 7 -23.46 -13.73 -21.00
N LYS A 8 -24.16 -13.62 -22.13
CA LYS A 8 -23.55 -13.83 -23.43
C LYS A 8 -22.56 -12.73 -23.78
N ALA A 9 -22.84 -11.48 -23.41
CA ALA A 9 -21.92 -10.36 -23.61
C ALA A 9 -20.62 -10.53 -22.79
N ILE A 10 -20.72 -10.97 -21.53
CA ILE A 10 -19.54 -11.29 -20.69
C ILE A 10 -18.72 -12.40 -21.34
N ASN A 11 -19.37 -13.49 -21.76
CA ASN A 11 -18.72 -14.61 -22.42
C ASN A 11 -18.00 -14.19 -23.72
N GLU A 12 -18.67 -13.42 -24.59
CA GLU A 12 -18.09 -12.91 -25.85
C GLU A 12 -16.90 -11.99 -25.57
N ALA A 13 -17.00 -11.08 -24.59
CA ALA A 13 -15.89 -10.21 -24.20
C ALA A 13 -14.67 -10.99 -23.70
N VAL A 14 -14.88 -11.95 -22.79
CA VAL A 14 -13.77 -12.78 -22.28
C VAL A 14 -13.15 -13.63 -23.40
N ASP A 15 -13.98 -14.16 -24.30
CA ASP A 15 -13.49 -14.93 -25.45
C ASP A 15 -12.62 -14.09 -26.39
N GLU A 16 -13.04 -12.86 -26.70
CA GLU A 16 -12.28 -11.92 -27.53
C GLU A 16 -10.92 -11.56 -26.90
N GLU A 17 -10.89 -11.31 -25.59
CA GLU A 17 -9.67 -11.00 -24.83
C GLU A 17 -8.71 -12.20 -24.80
N MET A 18 -9.22 -13.40 -24.53
CA MET A 18 -8.43 -14.64 -24.49
C MET A 18 -7.88 -15.02 -25.87
N GLN A 19 -8.62 -14.72 -26.93
CA GLN A 19 -8.16 -14.92 -28.30
C GLN A 19 -7.06 -13.93 -28.68
N ARG A 20 -7.18 -12.66 -28.25
CA ARG A 20 -6.20 -11.62 -28.57
C ARG A 20 -4.89 -11.80 -27.83
N ASP A 21 -4.95 -12.16 -26.55
CA ASP A 21 -3.77 -12.20 -25.68
C ASP A 21 -3.58 -13.59 -25.06
N PRO A 22 -2.50 -14.32 -25.40
CA PRO A 22 -2.22 -15.64 -24.84
C PRO A 22 -1.94 -15.64 -23.33
N MET A 23 -1.67 -14.47 -22.73
CA MET A 23 -1.44 -14.32 -21.29
C MET A 23 -2.74 -14.22 -20.48
N VAL A 24 -3.91 -14.02 -21.12
CA VAL A 24 -5.19 -13.90 -20.43
C VAL A 24 -5.74 -15.25 -20.03
N LEU A 25 -5.91 -15.56 -18.75
CA LEU A 25 -6.49 -16.84 -18.31
C LEU A 25 -7.70 -16.61 -17.42
N ILE A 26 -8.55 -17.61 -17.28
CA ILE A 26 -9.67 -17.58 -16.34
C ILE A 26 -9.35 -18.52 -15.19
N MET A 27 -9.65 -18.09 -13.96
CA MET A 27 -9.52 -18.92 -12.77
C MET A 27 -10.65 -18.64 -11.77
N GLY A 28 -11.13 -19.70 -11.11
CA GLY A 28 -12.19 -19.62 -10.10
C GLY A 28 -12.84 -20.98 -9.88
N GLU A 29 -13.89 -20.99 -9.07
CA GLU A 29 -14.64 -22.20 -8.74
C GLU A 29 -15.60 -22.61 -9.86
N ASP A 30 -15.64 -23.90 -10.16
CA ASP A 30 -16.51 -24.54 -11.17
C ASP A 30 -16.45 -23.91 -12.57
N ILE A 31 -15.31 -23.34 -12.97
CA ILE A 31 -15.18 -22.64 -14.24
C ILE A 31 -14.94 -23.56 -15.43
N ARG A 32 -14.37 -24.77 -15.24
CA ARG A 32 -14.06 -25.67 -16.37
C ARG A 32 -15.28 -26.41 -16.88
N VAL A 33 -15.94 -27.16 -16.00
CA VAL A 33 -17.02 -28.08 -16.39
C VAL A 33 -18.35 -27.33 -16.56
N TRP A 34 -18.66 -26.44 -15.62
CA TRP A 34 -19.93 -25.71 -15.63
C TRP A 34 -19.84 -24.42 -16.46
N GLY A 35 -18.62 -23.88 -16.62
CA GLY A 35 -18.42 -22.56 -17.19
C GLY A 35 -18.83 -21.47 -16.21
N ALA A 36 -18.54 -21.65 -14.91
CA ALA A 36 -19.03 -20.86 -13.79
C ALA A 36 -20.54 -21.06 -13.50
N PRO A 37 -21.05 -20.69 -12.31
CA PRO A 37 -22.40 -21.08 -11.86
C PRO A 37 -23.55 -20.58 -12.72
N LEU A 38 -23.40 -19.43 -13.40
CA LEU A 38 -24.43 -18.92 -14.32
C LEU A 38 -24.10 -19.24 -15.79
N GLY A 39 -23.01 -19.96 -16.05
CA GLY A 39 -22.55 -20.31 -17.39
C GLY A 39 -21.85 -19.15 -18.11
N GLU A 40 -21.28 -18.19 -17.37
CA GLU A 40 -20.54 -17.02 -17.88
C GLU A 40 -19.39 -17.41 -18.82
N PHE A 41 -18.74 -18.54 -18.55
CA PHE A 41 -17.55 -19.02 -19.26
C PHE A 41 -17.78 -20.33 -20.02
N LYS A 42 -19.04 -20.69 -20.26
CA LYS A 42 -19.39 -21.92 -20.97
C LYS A 42 -18.74 -21.97 -22.35
N GLY A 43 -18.14 -23.11 -22.69
CA GLY A 43 -17.45 -23.34 -23.98
C GLY A 43 -15.99 -22.88 -24.04
N LEU A 44 -15.52 -22.10 -23.05
CA LEU A 44 -14.15 -21.56 -23.07
C LEU A 44 -13.11 -22.61 -22.68
N PHE A 45 -13.45 -23.59 -21.84
CA PHE A 45 -12.55 -24.69 -21.50
C PHE A 45 -12.26 -25.57 -22.72
N GLU A 46 -13.28 -25.90 -23.52
CA GLU A 46 -13.14 -26.66 -24.75
C GLU A 46 -12.28 -25.92 -25.79
N LYS A 47 -12.40 -24.58 -25.83
CA LYS A 47 -11.67 -23.73 -26.77
C LYS A 47 -10.20 -23.52 -26.38
N TYR A 48 -9.91 -23.26 -25.10
CA TYR A 48 -8.57 -22.83 -24.64
C TYR A 48 -7.82 -23.86 -23.79
N GLY A 49 -8.53 -24.86 -23.27
CA GLY A 49 -7.97 -25.96 -22.50
C GLY A 49 -7.51 -25.61 -21.10
N ALA A 50 -7.00 -26.64 -20.42
CA ALA A 50 -6.68 -26.62 -19.00
C ALA A 50 -5.58 -25.63 -18.57
N LYS A 51 -4.78 -25.10 -19.50
CA LYS A 51 -3.75 -24.10 -19.18
C LYS A 51 -4.29 -22.67 -19.08
N ARG A 52 -5.49 -22.42 -19.62
CA ARG A 52 -6.08 -21.08 -19.76
C ARG A 52 -7.42 -20.95 -19.06
N VAL A 53 -8.05 -22.07 -18.69
CA VAL A 53 -9.26 -22.13 -17.87
C VAL A 53 -8.96 -23.09 -16.70
N LEU A 54 -8.88 -22.56 -15.49
CA LEU A 54 -8.36 -23.23 -14.29
C LEU A 54 -9.39 -23.27 -13.16
N ASP A 55 -9.86 -24.47 -12.81
CA ASP A 55 -10.59 -24.62 -11.54
C ASP A 55 -9.66 -24.40 -10.36
N THR A 56 -10.18 -23.74 -9.33
CA THR A 56 -9.48 -23.47 -8.07
C THR A 56 -10.15 -24.23 -6.91
N PRO A 57 -9.44 -24.41 -5.77
CA PRO A 57 -10.09 -24.80 -4.52
C PRO A 57 -11.16 -23.78 -4.10
N ILE A 58 -12.10 -24.21 -3.24
CA ILE A 58 -13.10 -23.36 -2.58
C ILE A 58 -12.40 -22.53 -1.50
N SER A 59 -11.69 -21.49 -1.93
CA SER A 59 -10.95 -20.57 -1.07
C SER A 59 -10.68 -19.28 -1.83
N GLU A 60 -11.44 -18.24 -1.51
CA GLU A 60 -11.35 -16.93 -2.17
C GLU A 60 -9.98 -16.29 -1.97
N ARG A 61 -9.35 -16.53 -0.80
CA ARG A 61 -7.98 -16.10 -0.51
C ARG A 61 -6.98 -16.76 -1.43
N ALA A 62 -7.09 -18.07 -1.63
CA ALA A 62 -6.20 -18.81 -2.53
C ALA A 62 -6.42 -18.37 -3.98
N ILE A 63 -7.67 -18.16 -4.39
CA ILE A 63 -8.06 -17.67 -5.71
C ILE A 63 -7.41 -16.31 -6.00
N ILE A 64 -7.64 -15.31 -5.13
CA ILE A 64 -7.11 -13.96 -5.33
C ILE A 64 -5.60 -13.92 -5.15
N GLY A 65 -5.03 -14.60 -4.16
CA GLY A 65 -3.58 -14.65 -3.96
C GLY A 65 -2.85 -15.23 -5.17
N ALA A 66 -3.36 -16.33 -5.73
CA ALA A 66 -2.82 -16.92 -6.95
C ALA A 66 -3.00 -16.01 -8.18
N ALA A 67 -4.14 -15.31 -8.29
CA ALA A 67 -4.35 -14.31 -9.34
C ALA A 67 -3.35 -13.16 -9.25
N ILE A 68 -3.07 -12.65 -8.04
CA ILE A 68 -2.08 -11.59 -7.87
C ILE A 68 -0.67 -12.08 -8.24
N GLY A 69 -0.28 -13.28 -7.80
CA GLY A 69 1.01 -13.87 -8.19
C GLY A 69 1.12 -14.09 -9.70
N ALA A 70 0.05 -14.57 -10.35
CA ALA A 70 -0.01 -14.71 -11.80
C ALA A 70 0.13 -13.35 -12.51
N ALA A 71 -0.58 -12.33 -12.04
CA ALA A 71 -0.48 -10.98 -12.58
C ALA A 71 0.92 -10.38 -12.42
N ALA A 72 1.54 -10.56 -11.26
CA ALA A 72 2.90 -10.09 -10.97
C ALA A 72 3.97 -10.77 -11.84
N THR A 73 3.69 -11.97 -12.35
CA THR A 73 4.59 -12.74 -13.23
C THR A 73 4.28 -12.57 -14.72
N GLY A 74 3.37 -11.64 -15.08
CA GLY A 74 3.08 -11.25 -16.46
C GLY A 74 1.86 -11.92 -17.09
N LEU A 75 1.17 -12.82 -16.38
CA LEU A 75 -0.14 -13.32 -16.82
C LEU A 75 -1.22 -12.26 -16.59
N ARG A 76 -2.40 -12.46 -17.20
CA ARG A 76 -3.53 -11.53 -17.09
C ARG A 76 -4.78 -12.28 -16.62
N PRO A 77 -4.84 -12.67 -15.34
CA PRO A 77 -5.94 -13.50 -14.85
C PRO A 77 -7.26 -12.70 -14.80
N ILE A 78 -8.32 -13.32 -15.31
CA ILE A 78 -9.72 -12.97 -15.09
C ILE A 78 -10.20 -13.91 -13.98
N THR A 79 -10.40 -13.34 -12.80
CA THR A 79 -10.70 -14.11 -11.60
C THR A 79 -12.19 -14.07 -11.29
N HIS A 80 -12.76 -15.23 -11.01
CA HIS A 80 -14.17 -15.39 -10.70
C HIS A 80 -14.36 -15.75 -9.23
N ILE A 81 -15.11 -14.90 -8.52
CA ILE A 81 -15.61 -15.17 -7.17
C ILE A 81 -17.10 -15.47 -7.31
N MET A 82 -17.55 -16.59 -6.75
CA MET A 82 -18.88 -17.15 -6.99
C MET A 82 -20.01 -16.17 -6.67
N PHE A 83 -19.91 -15.50 -5.52
CA PHE A 83 -20.88 -14.51 -5.06
C PHE A 83 -20.16 -13.32 -4.42
N ALA A 84 -20.71 -12.12 -4.60
CA ALA A 84 -20.07 -10.89 -4.15
C ALA A 84 -19.89 -10.85 -2.62
N GLU A 85 -20.74 -11.54 -1.87
CA GLU A 85 -20.68 -11.68 -0.41
C GLU A 85 -19.38 -12.31 0.07
N PHE A 86 -18.71 -13.12 -0.77
CA PHE A 86 -17.42 -13.73 -0.43
C PHE A 86 -16.21 -12.82 -0.68
N LEU A 87 -16.39 -11.65 -1.30
CA LEU A 87 -15.30 -10.68 -1.45
C LEU A 87 -14.68 -10.29 -0.11
N GLY A 88 -15.50 -10.20 0.95
CA GLY A 88 -15.05 -9.92 2.31
C GLY A 88 -13.93 -10.85 2.82
N VAL A 89 -13.92 -12.11 2.35
CA VAL A 89 -12.98 -13.16 2.79
C VAL A 89 -11.57 -12.94 2.23
N CYS A 90 -11.46 -12.36 1.03
CA CYS A 90 -10.21 -12.15 0.30
C CYS A 90 -9.78 -10.69 0.21
N MET A 91 -10.46 -9.78 0.93
CA MET A 91 -10.10 -8.36 0.92
C MET A 91 -8.68 -8.09 1.41
N SER A 92 -8.15 -8.91 2.33
CA SER A 92 -6.76 -8.76 2.79
C SER A 92 -5.74 -8.95 1.67
N GLU A 93 -6.01 -9.82 0.71
CA GLU A 93 -5.16 -10.07 -0.45
C GLU A 93 -5.20 -8.89 -1.41
N ILE A 94 -6.40 -8.32 -1.63
CA ILE A 94 -6.60 -7.17 -2.53
C ILE A 94 -6.00 -5.89 -1.92
N TRP A 95 -6.39 -5.55 -0.70
CA TRP A 95 -5.98 -4.32 -0.04
C TRP A 95 -4.59 -4.41 0.57
N GLY A 96 -4.27 -5.50 1.26
CA GLY A 96 -3.01 -5.64 1.97
C GLY A 96 -1.81 -5.52 1.04
N GLN A 97 -1.84 -6.20 -0.11
CA GLN A 97 -0.74 -6.12 -1.08
C GLN A 97 -0.64 -4.76 -1.76
N ARG A 98 -1.78 -4.13 -2.09
CA ARG A 98 -1.78 -2.77 -2.67
C ARG A 98 -1.26 -1.73 -1.68
N SER A 99 -1.67 -1.80 -0.42
CA SER A 99 -1.22 -0.90 0.64
C SER A 99 0.29 -1.05 0.89
N LEU A 100 0.79 -2.28 0.94
CA LEU A 100 2.21 -2.54 1.12
C LEU A 100 3.04 -2.00 -0.04
N GLN A 101 2.64 -2.25 -1.29
CA GLN A 101 3.33 -1.71 -2.46
C GLN A 101 3.35 -0.18 -2.43
N THR A 102 2.23 0.44 -2.08
CA THR A 102 2.13 1.91 -1.98
C THR A 102 3.09 2.46 -0.91
N ALA A 103 3.22 1.78 0.24
CA ALA A 103 4.17 2.17 1.28
C ALA A 103 5.63 2.05 0.78
N GLN A 104 5.96 0.97 0.09
CA GLN A 104 7.29 0.76 -0.51
C GLN A 104 7.62 1.81 -1.57
N ASP A 105 6.68 2.12 -2.46
CA ASP A 105 6.86 3.14 -3.51
C ASP A 105 7.07 4.54 -2.90
N ARG A 106 6.32 4.88 -1.84
CA ARG A 106 6.50 6.13 -1.09
C ARG A 106 7.86 6.20 -0.41
N HIS A 107 8.29 5.13 0.25
CA HIS A 107 9.61 5.04 0.87
C HIS A 107 10.72 5.23 -0.16
N ALA A 108 10.68 4.48 -1.26
CA ALA A 108 11.66 4.59 -2.34
C ALA A 108 11.67 5.99 -2.98
N GLY A 109 10.50 6.58 -3.21
CA GLY A 109 10.36 7.94 -3.74
C GLY A 109 10.93 9.00 -2.80
N PHE A 110 10.69 8.88 -1.49
CA PHE A 110 11.25 9.78 -0.49
C PHE A 110 12.78 9.71 -0.48
N HIS A 111 13.37 8.51 -0.39
CA HIS A 111 14.83 8.36 -0.41
C HIS A 111 15.44 8.85 -1.71
N THR A 112 14.81 8.60 -2.86
CA THR A 112 15.27 9.15 -4.15
C THR A 112 15.31 10.68 -4.13
N ALA A 113 14.31 11.34 -3.53
CA ALA A 113 14.27 12.79 -3.44
C ALA A 113 15.32 13.34 -2.45
N VAL A 114 15.54 12.66 -1.33
CA VAL A 114 16.55 13.02 -0.34
C VAL A 114 17.96 12.87 -0.92
N ASP A 115 18.26 11.75 -1.58
CA ASP A 115 19.57 11.48 -2.18
C ASP A 115 19.90 12.47 -3.32
N ALA A 116 18.88 13.00 -4.00
CA ALA A 116 19.06 14.02 -5.03
C ALA A 116 19.25 15.44 -4.46
N SER A 117 19.00 15.66 -3.17
CA SER A 117 19.08 16.97 -2.54
C SER A 117 20.54 17.29 -2.13
N PRO A 118 21.11 18.43 -2.55
CA PRO A 118 22.43 18.85 -2.08
C PRO A 118 22.39 19.42 -0.65
N LEU A 119 21.21 19.55 -0.04
CA LEU A 119 21.01 20.20 1.25
C LEU A 119 20.75 19.20 2.40
N ILE A 120 20.41 17.95 2.08
CA ILE A 120 20.02 16.94 3.06
C ILE A 120 21.04 15.81 3.00
N THR A 121 21.49 15.35 4.16
CA THR A 121 22.30 14.15 4.30
C THR A 121 21.65 13.25 5.33
N VAL A 122 21.34 12.01 4.95
CA VAL A 122 20.79 11.02 5.89
C VAL A 122 21.92 10.53 6.78
N ILE A 123 21.88 10.88 8.06
CA ILE A 123 22.86 10.43 9.06
C ILE A 123 22.48 9.03 9.55
N GLU A 124 21.21 8.82 9.89
CA GLU A 124 20.70 7.55 10.38
C GLU A 124 19.23 7.37 9.97
N SER A 125 18.78 6.11 9.89
CA SER A 125 17.39 5.75 9.61
C SER A 125 17.08 4.43 10.29
N SER A 126 15.95 4.35 11.00
CA SER A 126 15.50 3.14 11.67
C SER A 126 13.98 3.04 11.65
N ASP A 127 13.46 1.82 11.58
CA ASP A 127 12.04 1.54 11.66
C ASP A 127 11.58 1.43 13.11
N SER A 128 10.55 2.20 13.48
CA SER A 128 9.85 2.09 14.77
C SER A 128 8.67 1.12 14.74
N ASN A 129 8.45 0.44 13.61
CA ASN A 129 7.38 -0.53 13.42
C ASN A 129 6.00 -0.01 13.88
N TRP A 130 5.67 1.23 13.52
CA TRP A 130 4.40 1.88 13.84
C TRP A 130 4.17 2.08 15.34
N SER A 131 5.23 2.11 16.14
CA SER A 131 5.17 2.31 17.58
C SER A 131 5.74 3.67 17.99
N PRO A 132 4.90 4.57 18.54
CA PRO A 132 5.37 5.85 19.07
C PRO A 132 6.41 5.69 20.19
N GLU A 133 6.26 4.64 21.03
CA GLU A 133 7.20 4.36 22.11
C GLU A 133 8.58 3.97 21.57
N GLN A 134 8.62 3.15 20.51
CA GLN A 134 9.89 2.80 19.87
C GLN A 134 10.49 4.02 19.17
N ALA A 135 9.67 4.83 18.50
CA ALA A 135 10.13 6.07 17.87
C ALA A 135 10.78 7.03 18.88
N ALA A 136 10.24 7.13 20.10
CA ALA A 136 10.85 7.96 21.16
C ALA A 136 12.25 7.46 21.57
N ASN A 137 12.38 6.16 21.82
CA ASN A 137 13.67 5.55 22.19
C ASN A 137 14.70 5.69 21.07
N ILE A 138 14.31 5.40 19.82
CA ILE A 138 15.15 5.55 18.64
C ILE A 138 15.61 7.01 18.47
N THR A 139 14.68 7.96 18.59
CA THR A 139 15.00 9.39 18.46
C THR A 139 16.02 9.83 19.50
N MET A 140 15.84 9.41 20.75
CA MET A 140 16.79 9.67 21.83
C MET A 140 18.17 9.10 21.50
N ASP A 141 18.25 7.82 21.14
CA ASP A 141 19.51 7.14 20.86
C ASP A 141 20.25 7.77 19.66
N MET A 142 19.54 8.10 18.59
CA MET A 142 20.07 8.76 17.40
C MET A 142 20.69 10.12 17.73
N LEU A 143 20.00 10.94 18.53
CA LEU A 143 20.45 12.29 18.87
C LEU A 143 21.58 12.30 19.90
N LEU A 144 21.62 11.31 20.79
CA LEU A 144 22.72 11.14 21.73
C LEU A 144 23.99 10.66 21.02
N THR A 145 23.85 9.82 19.99
CA THR A 145 24.98 9.27 19.24
C THR A 145 25.51 10.26 18.19
N ASN A 146 24.61 11.06 17.60
CA ASN A 146 24.92 11.98 16.51
C ASN A 146 24.42 13.41 16.87
N PRO A 147 25.15 14.15 17.72
CA PRO A 147 24.72 15.47 18.19
C PRO A 147 24.57 16.52 17.07
N GLU A 148 25.21 16.29 15.93
CA GLU A 148 25.16 17.13 14.73
C GLU A 148 23.85 17.04 13.95
N ILE A 149 22.96 16.10 14.29
CA ILE A 149 21.63 16.02 13.67
C ILE A 149 20.88 17.35 13.93
N GLY A 150 20.59 18.05 12.82
CA GLY A 150 19.80 19.28 12.80
C GLY A 150 18.35 19.09 12.37
N GLY A 151 17.93 17.86 12.06
CA GLY A 151 16.55 17.57 11.70
C GLY A 151 16.18 16.09 11.80
N VAL A 152 14.92 15.82 12.15
CA VAL A 152 14.31 14.50 12.23
C VAL A 152 13.06 14.46 11.35
N PHE A 153 12.95 13.44 10.51
CA PHE A 153 11.76 13.18 9.72
C PHE A 153 11.05 11.93 10.25
N SER A 154 9.73 11.98 10.43
CA SER A 154 8.94 10.82 10.86
C SER A 154 7.59 10.71 10.18
N HIS A 155 7.01 9.50 10.20
CA HIS A 155 5.64 9.30 9.79
C HIS A 155 4.68 9.87 10.84
N GLY A 156 3.49 10.37 10.44
CA GLY A 156 2.66 11.14 11.37
C GLY A 156 2.15 10.38 12.59
N GLY A 157 1.89 9.07 12.46
CA GLY A 157 1.54 8.24 13.63
C GLY A 157 2.67 8.06 14.65
N GLU A 158 3.92 8.36 14.27
CA GLU A 158 5.12 8.17 15.10
C GLU A 158 5.70 9.52 15.58
N ALA A 159 5.24 10.62 14.99
CA ALA A 159 5.65 11.97 15.34
C ALA A 159 5.47 12.31 16.84
N PRO A 160 4.42 11.85 17.56
CA PRO A 160 4.34 12.03 19.01
C PRO A 160 5.54 11.41 19.76
N GLY A 161 6.05 10.27 19.27
CA GLY A 161 7.24 9.62 19.82
C GLY A 161 8.50 10.46 19.61
N VAL A 162 8.68 11.03 18.42
CA VAL A 162 9.81 11.94 18.12
C VAL A 162 9.80 13.16 19.04
N VAL A 163 8.64 13.80 19.19
CA VAL A 163 8.49 14.96 20.08
C VAL A 163 8.82 14.59 21.53
N GLU A 164 8.37 13.42 22.00
CA GLU A 164 8.68 12.97 23.35
C GLU A 164 10.16 12.60 23.54
N GLY A 165 10.79 11.99 22.52
CA GLY A 165 12.22 11.71 22.53
C GLY A 165 13.06 12.99 22.64
N LEU A 166 12.74 14.01 21.84
CA LEU A 166 13.35 15.34 21.90
C LEU A 166 13.16 16.00 23.26
N ARG A 167 11.94 15.93 23.80
CA ARG A 167 11.60 16.48 25.12
C ARG A 167 12.39 15.80 26.24
N SER A 168 12.52 14.48 26.18
CA SER A 168 13.20 13.66 27.19
C SER A 168 14.68 14.00 27.33
N ILE A 169 15.35 14.38 26.24
CA ILE A 169 16.75 14.81 26.26
C ILE A 169 16.94 16.34 26.33
N GLY A 170 15.85 17.10 26.50
CA GLY A 170 15.90 18.56 26.58
C GLY A 170 16.30 19.25 25.29
N ARG A 171 16.08 18.63 24.13
CA ARG A 171 16.39 19.19 22.79
C ARG A 171 15.16 19.65 22.01
N LEU A 172 13.97 19.62 22.62
CA LEU A 172 12.78 20.26 22.07
C LEU A 172 12.80 21.76 22.43
N THR A 173 13.28 22.59 21.51
CA THR A 173 13.37 24.05 21.68
C THR A 173 12.40 24.77 20.74
N PRO A 174 12.08 26.06 20.99
CA PRO A 174 11.29 26.89 20.08
C PRO A 174 11.98 27.13 18.72
N LEU A 175 11.20 27.42 17.67
CA LEU A 175 11.69 27.69 16.30
C LEU A 175 12.71 28.83 16.17
N ASP A 176 12.72 29.79 17.09
CA ASP A 176 13.67 30.91 17.11
C ASP A 176 14.99 30.59 17.82
N ASP A 177 15.11 29.41 18.41
CA ASP A 177 16.31 28.94 19.08
C ASP A 177 17.36 28.44 18.04
N PRO A 178 18.63 28.90 18.09
CA PRO A 178 19.67 28.40 17.19
C PRO A 178 19.96 26.90 17.32
N ASP A 179 19.62 26.28 18.46
CA ASP A 179 19.78 24.84 18.70
C ASP A 179 18.54 24.01 18.30
N HIS A 180 17.55 24.65 17.66
CA HIS A 180 16.32 24.00 17.19
C HIS A 180 16.59 22.86 16.21
N ILE A 181 16.00 21.70 16.49
CA ILE A 181 16.00 20.56 15.59
C ILE A 181 14.75 20.62 14.74
N ILE A 182 14.93 20.63 13.42
CA ILE A 182 13.83 20.61 12.48
C ILE A 182 13.04 19.30 12.63
N VAL A 183 11.77 19.36 13.02
CA VAL A 183 10.88 18.20 13.04
C VAL A 183 9.93 18.26 11.85
N ALA A 184 10.12 17.32 10.92
CA ALA A 184 9.29 17.20 9.73
C ALA A 184 8.44 15.93 9.77
N THR A 185 7.16 16.02 9.42
CA THR A 185 6.28 14.85 9.33
C THR A 185 5.36 14.88 8.10
N ASN A 186 4.98 13.72 7.60
CA ASN A 186 4.13 13.60 6.41
C ASN A 186 2.62 13.69 6.71
N ASP A 187 2.16 13.30 7.92
CA ASP A 187 0.76 13.29 8.31
C ASP A 187 0.55 14.12 9.60
N ILE A 188 -0.55 14.89 9.69
CA ILE A 188 -0.98 15.52 10.96
C ILE A 188 -1.87 14.53 11.72
N ASP A 189 -1.48 14.22 12.94
CA ASP A 189 -2.42 13.77 13.96
C ASP A 189 -2.73 14.94 14.92
N THR A 190 -3.82 14.84 15.68
CA THR A 190 -4.21 15.88 16.62
C THR A 190 -3.20 16.08 17.76
N LEU A 191 -2.30 15.12 17.97
CA LEU A 191 -1.30 15.16 19.05
C LEU A 191 -0.12 16.07 18.67
N VAL A 192 0.29 16.08 17.40
CA VAL A 192 1.37 16.93 16.88
C VAL A 192 0.86 18.29 16.41
N ALA A 193 -0.43 18.42 16.09
CA ALA A 193 -1.05 19.70 15.73
C ALA A 193 -0.80 20.81 16.76
N GLN A 194 -0.84 20.49 18.06
CA GLN A 194 -0.54 21.46 19.11
C GLN A 194 0.94 21.87 19.10
N SER A 195 1.86 20.93 18.85
CA SER A 195 3.30 21.23 18.77
C SER A 195 3.66 22.10 17.56
N VAL A 196 2.91 21.97 16.45
CA VAL A 196 3.00 22.88 15.30
C VAL A 196 2.48 24.27 15.66
N ILE A 197 1.31 24.36 16.34
CA ILE A 197 0.75 25.64 16.82
C ILE A 197 1.72 26.34 17.77
N ASP A 198 2.33 25.58 18.66
CA ASP A 198 3.27 26.07 19.67
C ASP A 198 4.64 26.42 19.08
N GLY A 199 4.87 26.17 17.77
CA GLY A 199 6.12 26.49 17.10
C GLY A 199 7.30 25.65 17.60
N THR A 200 7.07 24.35 17.80
CA THR A 200 8.08 23.36 18.20
C THR A 200 8.25 22.24 17.17
N VAL A 201 7.45 22.26 16.10
CA VAL A 201 7.52 21.35 14.94
C VAL A 201 7.37 22.20 13.67
N ASP A 202 8.31 22.08 12.73
CA ASP A 202 8.54 23.03 11.63
C ASP A 202 7.64 22.82 10.42
N ALA A 203 7.39 21.57 10.03
CA ALA A 203 6.72 21.29 8.77
C ALA A 203 5.89 20.00 8.80
N CYS A 204 4.64 20.10 8.33
CA CYS A 204 3.81 18.95 8.02
C CYS A 204 3.41 18.93 6.53
N GLY A 205 3.54 17.75 5.91
CA GLY A 205 3.22 17.48 4.50
C GLY A 205 1.74 17.44 4.14
N SER A 206 0.80 17.60 5.09
CA SER A 206 -0.64 17.63 4.81
C SER A 206 -1.26 18.94 5.27
N HIS A 207 -1.21 19.94 4.40
CA HIS A 207 -2.11 21.10 4.52
C HIS A 207 -3.52 20.68 4.08
N GLN A 208 -4.17 19.78 4.83
CA GLN A 208 -5.64 19.77 4.83
C GLN A 208 -6.03 21.00 5.63
N GLN A 209 -6.60 21.99 4.93
CA GLN A 209 -7.20 23.17 5.54
C GLN A 209 -8.13 22.69 6.67
N MET A 210 -7.74 22.91 7.93
CA MET A 210 -8.69 22.91 9.03
C MET A 210 -9.61 24.12 8.80
N ILE A 211 -10.78 23.85 8.23
CA ILE A 211 -11.95 24.75 8.24
C ILE A 211 -12.91 24.19 9.28
#